data_AF-A0A0C9SND8-F1
#
_entry.id   AF-A0A0C9SND8-F1
#
_cell.length_a   1.000
_cell.length_b   1.000
_cell.length_c   1.000
_cell.angle_alpha   90.00
_cell.angle_beta   90.00
_cell.angle_gamma   90.00
#
_symmetry.space_group_name_H-M   'P 1'
#
loop_
_entity.id
_entity.type
_entity.pdbx_description
1 polymer ?
#
loop_
_entity_poly.entity_id
_entity_poly.type
_entity_poly.pdbx_seq_one_letter_code
_entity_poly.pdbx_strand_id
1 'polypeptide(L)'
;GATIIPIILSSDKTQITMFRNKAAYPLYMTIGNLPKEIHRKPSRRAWILLAYLPTSWLDHITNQAARRRTVTNLFHACMSHILDPLKAPADTGLPMASGDGVVRRGHPLVACYAGDYPNKC
;
A
#
# COMPACT_ATOMS: atom_id res chain seq x y z
N GLY A 1 -15.05 -6.57 -22.77
CA GLY A 1 -14.21 -7.46 -21.95
C GLY A 1 -13.82 -6.74 -20.66
N ALA A 2 -13.71 -7.45 -19.54
CA ALA A 2 -13.24 -6.91 -18.27
C ALA A 2 -11.78 -7.32 -18.03
N THR A 3 -11.02 -6.50 -17.29
CA THR A 3 -9.59 -6.71 -17.06
C THR A 3 -9.28 -6.59 -15.58
N ILE A 4 -8.55 -7.56 -15.03
CA ILE A 4 -8.04 -7.48 -13.66
C ILE A 4 -6.86 -6.50 -13.63
N ILE A 5 -6.86 -5.61 -12.65
CA ILE A 5 -5.82 -4.61 -12.46
C ILE A 5 -5.13 -4.90 -11.13
N PRO A 6 -4.00 -5.63 -11.17
CA PRO A 6 -3.31 -6.02 -9.95
C PRO A 6 -2.73 -4.76 -9.28
N ILE A 7 -3.09 -4.55 -8.03
CA ILE A 7 -2.57 -3.50 -7.17
C ILE A 7 -1.46 -4.11 -6.31
N ILE A 8 -0.27 -3.54 -6.41
CA ILE A 8 0.91 -3.95 -5.63
C ILE A 8 1.17 -2.84 -4.63
N LEU A 9 1.23 -3.21 -3.35
CA LEU A 9 1.48 -2.31 -2.24
C LEU A 9 2.90 -2.53 -1.73
N SER A 10 3.56 -1.46 -1.30
CA SER A 10 4.86 -1.56 -0.67
C SER A 10 5.03 -0.58 0.47
N SER A 11 5.69 -0.99 1.55
CA SER A 11 6.06 -0.07 2.62
C SER A 11 7.52 -0.25 3.00
N ASP A 12 8.29 0.83 2.90
CA ASP A 12 9.68 0.85 3.36
C ASP A 12 9.83 1.86 4.49
N LYS A 13 10.68 1.54 5.48
CA LYS A 13 10.88 2.40 6.63
C LYS A 13 11.67 3.63 6.22
N THR A 14 11.04 4.79 6.18
CA THR A 14 11.75 6.05 5.89
C THR A 14 11.82 6.94 7.12
N GLN A 15 12.98 7.56 7.33
CA GLN A 15 13.10 8.63 8.32
C GLN A 15 12.45 9.89 7.72
N ILE A 16 11.38 10.40 8.34
CA ILE A 16 10.66 11.56 7.81
C ILE A 16 11.45 12.86 8.10
N THR A 17 12.24 12.91 9.17
CA THR A 17 12.99 14.11 9.57
C THR A 17 14.30 13.78 10.28
N MET A 18 15.40 14.45 9.90
CA MET A 18 16.67 14.39 10.64
C MET A 18 16.60 15.06 12.03
N PHE A 19 15.61 15.92 12.28
CA PHE A 19 15.59 16.81 13.45
C PHE A 19 14.75 16.34 14.65
N ARG A 20 13.90 15.30 14.51
CA ARG A 20 13.00 14.84 15.60
C ARG A 20 12.84 13.32 15.72
N ASN A 21 13.65 12.54 15.02
CA ASN A 21 13.66 11.06 15.11
C ASN A 21 12.27 10.41 14.93
N LYS A 22 11.36 11.05 14.20
CA LYS A 22 10.06 10.49 13.84
C LYS A 22 10.23 9.64 12.59
N ALA A 23 10.13 8.34 12.76
CA ALA A 23 9.98 7.41 11.64
C ALA A 23 8.51 7.35 11.24
N ALA A 24 8.23 7.10 9.97
CA ALA A 24 6.97 6.52 9.54
C ALA A 24 7.26 5.50 8.45
N TYR A 25 6.27 4.68 8.17
CA TYR A 25 6.32 3.74 7.07
C TYR A 25 5.39 4.29 5.97
N PRO A 26 5.91 5.00 4.96
CA PRO A 26 5.11 5.31 3.77
C PRO A 26 4.59 4.02 3.13
N LEU A 27 3.30 4.01 2.83
CA LEU A 27 2.64 2.99 2.02
C LEU A 27 2.53 3.49 0.59
N TYR A 28 3.27 2.86 -0.31
CA TYR A 28 3.23 3.08 -1.75
C TYR A 28 2.33 2.07 -2.44
N MET A 29 1.78 2.47 -3.58
CA MET A 29 0.94 1.66 -4.43
C MET A 29 1.40 1.77 -5.89
N THR A 30 1.39 0.65 -6.62
CA THR A 30 1.59 0.60 -8.07
C THR A 30 0.61 -0.37 -8.72
N ILE A 31 0.44 -0.24 -10.03
CA ILE A 31 -0.34 -1.15 -10.87
C ILE A 31 0.63 -2.17 -11.50
N GLY A 32 0.33 -3.46 -11.37
CA GLY A 32 1.14 -4.54 -11.90
C GLY A 32 1.05 -4.73 -13.42
N ASN A 33 -0.02 -4.22 -14.06
CA ASN A 33 -0.17 -4.23 -15.52
C ASN A 33 0.66 -3.15 -16.23
N LEU A 34 1.48 -2.39 -15.49
CA LEU A 34 2.36 -1.40 -16.10
C LEU A 34 3.52 -2.11 -16.82
N PRO A 35 3.88 -1.70 -18.05
CA PRO A 35 5.03 -2.26 -18.75
C PRO A 35 6.30 -2.17 -17.88
N LYS A 36 7.12 -3.23 -17.90
CA LYS A 36 8.37 -3.35 -17.12
C LYS A 36 9.30 -2.14 -17.31
N GLU A 37 9.30 -1.56 -18.49
CA GLU A 37 10.10 -0.37 -18.82
C GLU A 37 9.69 0.88 -18.04
N ILE A 38 8.42 0.99 -17.65
CA ILE A 38 7.89 2.08 -16.85
C ILE A 38 8.18 1.86 -15.37
N HIS A 39 8.10 0.62 -14.87
CA HIS A 39 8.55 0.26 -13.52
C HIS A 39 10.04 0.52 -13.29
N ARG A 40 10.88 0.31 -14.31
CA ARG A 40 12.34 0.49 -14.23
C ARG A 40 12.80 1.95 -14.31
N LYS A 41 11.92 2.90 -14.68
CA LYS A 41 12.28 4.32 -14.79
C LYS A 41 11.84 5.07 -13.53
N PRO A 42 12.74 5.42 -12.59
CA PRO A 42 12.39 6.11 -11.35
C PRO A 42 11.68 7.46 -11.57
N SER A 43 11.89 8.09 -12.73
CA SER A 43 11.27 9.37 -13.10
C SER A 43 9.80 9.30 -13.51
N ARG A 44 9.21 8.10 -13.68
CA ARG A 44 7.85 7.93 -14.25
C ARG A 44 6.72 7.78 -13.22
N ARG A 45 6.98 8.06 -11.94
CA ARG A 45 5.96 8.01 -10.85
C ARG A 45 5.14 6.71 -10.89
N ALA A 46 5.80 5.58 -11.18
CA ALA A 46 5.14 4.28 -11.21
C ALA A 46 4.57 3.87 -9.83
N TRP A 47 5.11 4.46 -8.77
CA TRP A 47 4.64 4.32 -7.40
C TRP A 47 4.00 5.62 -6.91
N ILE A 48 2.83 5.50 -6.31
CA ILE A 48 2.08 6.59 -5.69
C ILE A 48 2.10 6.38 -4.18
N LEU A 49 2.46 7.43 -3.42
CA LEU A 49 2.34 7.43 -1.97
C LEU A 49 0.86 7.53 -1.58
N LEU A 50 0.37 6.55 -0.82
CA LEU A 50 -1.03 6.44 -0.44
C LEU A 50 -1.26 6.92 1.00
N ALA A 51 -0.39 6.51 1.94
CA ALA A 51 -0.52 6.87 3.35
C ALA A 51 0.82 6.79 4.09
N TYR A 52 0.89 7.32 5.31
CA TYR A 52 1.96 7.03 6.26
C TYR A 52 1.40 6.16 7.38
N LEU A 53 1.93 4.96 7.54
CA LEU A 53 1.55 4.07 8.63
C LEU A 53 2.20 4.54 9.94
N PRO A 54 1.47 4.46 11.07
CA PRO A 54 1.94 4.96 12.35
C PRO A 54 3.13 4.15 12.87
N THR A 55 4.22 4.80 13.30
CA THR A 55 5.24 4.11 14.10
C THR A 55 4.78 4.08 15.55
N SER A 56 4.47 2.88 16.02
CA SER A 56 3.93 2.61 17.34
C SER A 56 4.93 2.93 18.46
N TRP A 57 4.83 4.13 19.05
CA TRP A 57 5.36 4.43 20.39
C TRP A 57 4.43 3.81 21.45
N LEU A 58 4.32 2.48 21.45
CA LEU A 58 3.54 1.72 22.44
C LEU A 58 4.40 1.43 23.67
N ASP A 59 5.09 2.44 24.18
CA ASP A 59 6.03 2.26 25.31
C ASP A 59 5.30 2.04 26.63
N HIS A 60 3.99 2.33 26.67
CA HIS A 60 3.11 2.01 27.79
C HIS A 60 2.76 0.52 27.89
N ILE A 61 3.00 -0.28 26.84
CA ILE A 61 2.77 -1.73 26.85
C ILE A 61 4.09 -2.42 27.21
N THR A 62 4.23 -2.77 28.48
CA THR A 62 5.42 -3.45 29.02
C THR A 62 5.52 -4.90 28.56
N ASN A 63 4.39 -5.56 28.29
CA ASN A 63 4.37 -6.92 27.77
C ASN A 63 4.69 -6.95 26.27
N GLN A 64 5.82 -7.56 25.90
CA GLN A 64 6.29 -7.62 24.52
C GLN A 64 5.33 -8.37 23.57
N ALA A 65 4.71 -9.46 24.02
CA ALA A 65 3.76 -10.22 23.21
C ALA A 65 2.47 -9.43 22.94
N ALA A 66 1.94 -8.77 23.97
CA ALA A 66 0.80 -7.87 23.84
C ALA A 66 1.12 -6.69 22.92
N ARG A 67 2.31 -6.08 23.06
CA ARG A 67 2.76 -4.98 22.20
C ARG A 67 2.81 -5.40 20.74
N ARG A 68 3.39 -6.57 20.42
CA ARG A 68 3.41 -7.12 19.06
C ARG A 68 2.01 -7.29 18.49
N ARG A 69 1.09 -7.90 19.25
CA ARG A 69 -0.31 -8.10 18.83
C ARG A 69 -1.02 -6.77 18.55
N THR A 70 -0.84 -5.77 19.40
CA THR A 70 -1.43 -4.44 19.22
C THR A 70 -0.90 -3.76 17.96
N VAL A 71 0.40 -3.87 17.67
CA VAL A 71 1.00 -3.34 16.43
C VAL A 71 0.41 -4.01 15.20
N THR A 72 0.29 -5.34 15.20
CA THR A 72 -0.32 -6.11 14.10
C THR A 72 -1.78 -5.73 13.90
N ASN A 73 -2.56 -5.62 14.98
CA ASN A 73 -3.97 -5.18 14.90
C ASN A 73 -4.09 -3.76 14.34
N LEU A 74 -3.22 -2.84 14.78
CA LEU A 74 -3.19 -1.48 14.27
C LEU A 74 -2.85 -1.46 12.77
N PHE A 75 -1.90 -2.27 12.33
CA PHE A 75 -1.58 -2.43 10.91
C PHE A 75 -2.80 -2.86 10.11
N HIS A 76 -3.46 -3.95 10.52
CA HIS A 76 -4.63 -4.47 9.82
C HIS A 76 -5.79 -3.48 9.81
N ALA A 77 -6.01 -2.74 10.91
CA ALA A 77 -7.01 -1.69 10.98
C ALA A 77 -6.70 -0.56 9.97
N CYS A 78 -5.45 -0.07 9.93
CA CYS A 78 -5.02 0.94 8.97
C CYS A 78 -5.16 0.44 7.53
N MET A 79 -4.68 -0.76 7.22
CA MET A 79 -4.78 -1.35 5.87
C MET A 79 -6.23 -1.57 5.44
N SER A 80 -7.09 -2.06 6.35
CA SER A 80 -8.51 -2.23 6.06
C SER A 80 -9.16 -0.90 5.73
N HIS A 81 -8.87 0.17 6.47
CA HIS A 81 -9.40 1.50 6.20
C HIS A 81 -8.87 2.08 4.88
N ILE A 82 -7.57 1.93 4.62
CA ILE A 82 -6.92 2.42 3.40
C ILE A 82 -7.47 1.72 2.14
N LEU A 83 -7.71 0.41 2.22
CA LEU A 83 -8.13 -0.40 1.09
C LEU A 83 -9.67 -0.49 0.95
N ASP A 84 -10.43 0.02 1.91
CA ASP A 84 -11.90 -0.01 1.87
C ASP A 84 -12.48 0.57 0.58
N PRO A 85 -11.99 1.72 0.06
CA PRO A 85 -12.49 2.29 -1.19
C PRO A 85 -12.24 1.42 -2.42
N LEU A 86 -11.33 0.44 -2.35
CA LEU A 86 -11.07 -0.49 -3.46
C LEU A 86 -12.09 -1.62 -3.54
N LYS A 87 -12.85 -1.91 -2.47
CA LYS A 87 -13.79 -3.05 -2.43
C LYS A 87 -14.91 -2.93 -3.45
N ALA A 88 -15.58 -1.76 -3.50
CA ALA A 88 -16.68 -1.57 -4.45
C ALA A 88 -16.20 -1.63 -5.91
N PRO A 89 -15.13 -0.92 -6.32
CA PRO A 89 -14.62 -1.01 -7.69
C PRO A 89 -14.01 -2.37 -8.04
N ALA A 90 -13.50 -3.12 -7.06
CA ALA A 90 -13.05 -4.50 -7.28
C ALA A 90 -14.20 -5.41 -7.73
N ASP A 91 -15.38 -5.26 -7.13
CA ASP A 91 -16.56 -6.06 -7.42
C ASP A 91 -17.29 -5.59 -8.68
N THR A 92 -17.70 -4.31 -8.72
CA THR A 92 -18.50 -3.76 -9.83
C THR A 92 -17.66 -3.46 -11.07
N GLY A 93 -16.35 -3.30 -10.90
CA GLY A 93 -15.46 -2.75 -11.92
C GLY A 93 -15.61 -1.23 -12.04
N LEU A 94 -14.58 -0.60 -12.61
CA LEU A 94 -14.58 0.82 -12.94
C LEU A 94 -14.03 1.07 -14.36
N PRO A 95 -14.49 2.11 -15.07
CA PRO A 95 -13.97 2.42 -16.39
C PRO A 95 -12.52 2.92 -16.29
N MET A 96 -11.60 2.21 -16.92
CA MET A 96 -10.19 2.61 -17.00
C MET A 96 -9.72 2.70 -18.44
N ALA A 97 -9.06 3.82 -18.76
CA ALA A 97 -8.38 3.99 -20.03
C ALA A 97 -7.07 3.21 -20.01
N SER A 98 -6.87 2.40 -21.04
CA SER A 98 -5.60 1.72 -21.30
C SER A 98 -4.67 2.62 -22.13
N GLY A 99 -3.40 2.23 -22.27
CA GLY A 99 -2.40 3.02 -23.01
C GLY A 99 -2.69 3.20 -24.50
N ASP A 100 -3.59 2.38 -25.06
CA ASP A 100 -4.15 2.47 -26.41
C ASP A 100 -5.34 3.45 -26.51
N GLY A 101 -5.71 4.13 -25.42
CA GLY A 101 -6.85 5.05 -25.36
C GLY A 101 -8.22 4.37 -25.26
N VAL A 102 -8.26 3.04 -25.30
CA VAL A 102 -9.50 2.27 -25.19
C VAL A 102 -9.90 2.13 -23.72
N VAL A 103 -11.13 2.53 -23.41
CA VAL A 103 -11.71 2.36 -22.07
C VAL A 103 -12.23 0.95 -21.91
N ARG A 104 -11.75 0.24 -20.87
CA ARG A 104 -12.20 -1.10 -20.52
C ARG A 104 -12.68 -1.11 -19.07
N ARG A 105 -13.56 -2.06 -18.74
CA ARG A 105 -13.98 -2.28 -17.35
C ARG A 105 -12.82 -2.94 -16.59
N GLY A 106 -12.22 -2.20 -15.68
CA GLY A 106 -11.10 -2.64 -14.87
C GLY A 106 -11.53 -2.99 -13.45
N HIS A 107 -11.02 -4.10 -12.92
CA HIS A 107 -11.28 -4.56 -11.55
C HIS A 107 -9.97 -4.51 -10.75
N PRO A 108 -9.74 -3.47 -9.93
CA PRO A 108 -8.54 -3.37 -9.12
C PRO A 108 -8.57 -4.41 -7.99
N LEU A 109 -7.56 -5.26 -7.92
CA LEU A 109 -7.45 -6.29 -6.88
C LEU A 109 -6.06 -6.23 -6.25
N VAL A 110 -6.00 -6.25 -4.92
CA VAL A 110 -4.72 -6.31 -4.21
C VAL A 110 -4.06 -7.65 -4.50
N ALA A 111 -2.94 -7.62 -5.21
CA ALA A 111 -2.22 -8.81 -5.66
C ALA A 111 -1.03 -9.14 -4.75
N CYS A 112 -0.36 -8.12 -4.22
CA CYS A 112 0.82 -8.31 -3.38
C CYS A 112 1.02 -7.12 -2.42
N TYR A 113 1.54 -7.41 -1.24
CA TYR A 113 2.07 -6.44 -0.30
C TYR A 113 3.53 -6.79 0.00
N ALA A 114 4.44 -5.86 -0.27
CA ALA A 114 5.88 -6.01 -0.05
C ALA A 114 6.39 -4.92 0.89
N GLY A 115 6.52 -5.21 2.18
CA GLY A 115 7.00 -4.20 3.12
C GLY A 115 7.45 -4.73 4.47
N ASP A 116 8.29 -3.93 5.12
CA ASP A 116 8.97 -4.23 6.40
C ASP A 116 8.26 -3.63 7.62
N TYR A 117 6.97 -3.30 7.51
CA TYR A 117 6.16 -2.79 8.63
C TYR A 117 6.16 -3.78 9.81
N PRO A 118 6.32 -3.32 11.07
CA PRO A 118 7.10 -4.08 12.03
C PRO A 118 6.39 -5.33 12.49
N ASN A 119 7.20 -6.39 12.45
CA ASN A 119 6.96 -7.77 12.81
C ASN A 119 6.40 -8.58 11.64
N LYS A 120 7.34 -9.32 11.05
CA LYS A 120 7.13 -10.57 10.33
C LYS A 120 5.77 -11.18 10.68
N CYS A 121 4.90 -11.31 9.66
CA CYS A 121 3.76 -12.20 9.69
C CYS A 121 4.17 -13.57 10.26
#